data_AF-A0A9E4KFX0-F1
#
_entry.id   AF-A0A9E4KFX0-F1
#
_cell.length_a   1.000
_cell.length_b   1.000
_cell.length_c   1.000
_cell.angle_alpha   90.00
_cell.angle_beta   90.00
_cell.angle_gamma   90.00
#
_symmetry.space_group_name_H-M   'P 1'
#
loop_
_entity.id
_entity.type
_entity.pdbx_description
1 polymer ?
#
loop_
_entity_poly.entity_id
_entity_poly.type
_entity_poly.pdbx_seq_one_letter_code
_entity_poly.pdbx_strand_id
1 'polypeptide(L)'
;MARGQWGPAAVGLIVGLFLLAFLVVPVVNVIYVAFQDPNTGALTLINFVDFFRNNLFQESAINSIYVALMSVVLASCFALPLAYFTTRFNFGGAILIQTLGVLPLIMPPFVGAVAMLLLLGENGSVNLLLDEWFGFKVPFMEGLNGVILVESIHYFPFILMNLSASLNNIDRSMEESAQNL
;
A
#
# COMPACT_ATOMS: atom_id res chain seq x y z
N MET A 1 -39.85 -10.66 -30.82
CA MET A 1 -38.47 -11.19 -30.99
C MET A 1 -37.68 -10.94 -29.71
N ALA A 2 -37.66 -11.91 -28.80
CA ALA A 2 -36.87 -11.85 -27.58
C ALA A 2 -35.45 -12.33 -27.89
N ARG A 3 -34.50 -11.41 -28.07
CA ARG A 3 -33.07 -11.76 -28.12
C ARG A 3 -32.69 -12.30 -26.75
N GLY A 4 -32.42 -13.60 -26.71
CA GLY A 4 -32.20 -14.35 -25.49
C GLY A 4 -31.09 -13.77 -24.62
N GLN A 5 -31.41 -13.50 -23.36
CA GLN A 5 -30.50 -13.01 -22.30
C GLN A 5 -29.44 -14.05 -21.87
N TRP A 6 -29.29 -15.14 -22.62
CA TRP A 6 -28.38 -16.26 -22.34
C TRP A 6 -26.92 -15.88 -22.49
N GLY A 7 -26.58 -14.87 -23.30
CA GLY A 7 -25.20 -14.41 -23.51
C GLY A 7 -24.55 -13.88 -22.22
N PRO A 8 -25.12 -12.84 -21.58
CA PRO A 8 -24.60 -12.32 -20.31
C PRO A 8 -24.62 -13.35 -19.19
N ALA A 9 -25.66 -14.18 -19.10
CA ALA A 9 -25.77 -15.23 -18.08
C ALA A 9 -24.69 -16.32 -18.25
N ALA A 10 -24.43 -16.76 -19.48
CA ALA A 10 -23.38 -17.74 -19.76
C ALA A 10 -21.98 -17.18 -19.47
N VAL A 11 -21.71 -15.92 -19.84
CA VAL A 11 -20.45 -15.25 -19.51
C VAL A 11 -20.29 -15.13 -17.99
N GLY A 12 -21.34 -14.71 -17.28
CA GLY A 12 -21.34 -14.64 -15.82
C GLY A 12 -21.08 -15.99 -15.16
N LEU A 13 -21.66 -17.07 -15.69
CA LEU A 13 -21.43 -18.43 -15.20
C LEU A 13 -19.98 -18.88 -15.44
N ILE A 14 -19.41 -18.60 -16.62
CA ILE A 14 -18.02 -18.94 -16.93
C ILE A 14 -17.06 -18.18 -16.00
N VAL A 15 -17.27 -16.87 -15.83
CA VAL A 15 -16.47 -16.05 -14.91
C VAL A 15 -16.63 -16.55 -13.47
N GLY A 16 -17.86 -16.88 -13.05
CA GLY A 16 -18.14 -17.42 -11.73
C GLY A 16 -17.42 -18.75 -11.47
N LEU A 17 -17.48 -19.70 -12.41
CA LEU A 17 -16.76 -20.97 -12.31
C LEU A 17 -15.24 -20.77 -12.29
N PHE A 18 -14.73 -19.84 -13.10
CA PHE A 18 -13.31 -19.49 -13.10
C PHE A 18 -12.86 -18.93 -11.74
N LEU A 19 -13.58 -17.94 -11.20
CA LEU A 19 -13.29 -17.39 -9.87
C LEU A 19 -13.42 -18.45 -8.78
N LEU A 20 -14.41 -19.33 -8.86
CA LEU A 20 -14.57 -20.41 -7.89
C LEU A 20 -13.37 -21.35 -7.91
N ALA A 21 -12.94 -21.80 -9.10
CA ALA A 21 -11.84 -22.73 -9.24
C ALA A 21 -10.46 -22.14 -8.89
N PHE A 22 -10.20 -20.88 -9.25
CA PHE A 22 -8.85 -20.29 -9.15
C PHE A 22 -8.67 -19.30 -7.99
N LEU A 23 -9.75 -18.81 -7.37
CA LEU A 23 -9.69 -17.93 -6.20
C LEU A 23 -10.29 -18.61 -4.98
N VAL A 24 -11.55 -19.04 -5.05
CA VAL A 24 -12.27 -19.53 -3.87
C VAL A 24 -11.71 -20.86 -3.37
N VAL A 25 -11.51 -21.84 -4.25
CA VAL A 25 -11.01 -23.17 -3.88
C VAL A 25 -9.62 -23.10 -3.22
N PRO A 26 -8.61 -22.41 -3.77
CA PRO A 26 -7.31 -22.25 -3.11
C PRO A 26 -7.40 -21.58 -1.74
N VAL A 27 -8.23 -20.53 -1.59
CA VAL A 27 -8.41 -19.84 -0.31
C VAL A 27 -9.04 -20.77 0.73
N VAL A 28 -10.09 -21.50 0.35
CA VAL A 28 -10.72 -22.49 1.23
C VAL A 28 -9.74 -23.60 1.61
N ASN A 29 -8.91 -24.06 0.68
CA ASN A 29 -7.87 -25.05 0.96
C ASN A 29 -6.84 -24.53 1.95
N VAL A 30 -6.37 -23.29 1.83
CA VAL A 30 -5.45 -22.68 2.81
C VAL A 30 -6.08 -22.62 4.20
N ILE A 31 -7.36 -22.20 4.28
CA ILE A 31 -8.10 -22.17 5.54
C ILE A 31 -8.23 -23.58 6.11
N TYR A 32 -8.61 -24.56 5.29
CA TYR A 32 -8.78 -25.95 5.73
C TYR A 32 -7.46 -26.56 6.24
N VAL A 33 -6.35 -26.36 5.52
CA VAL A 33 -5.01 -26.82 5.91
C VAL A 33 -4.55 -26.14 7.21
N ALA A 34 -4.96 -24.90 7.49
CA ALA A 34 -4.64 -24.24 8.77
C ALA A 34 -5.19 -25.01 9.99
N PHE A 35 -6.27 -25.77 9.82
CA PHE A 35 -6.84 -26.66 10.86
C PHE A 35 -6.32 -28.09 10.79
N GLN A 36 -5.31 -28.41 9.98
CA GLN A 36 -4.78 -29.77 9.86
C GLN A 36 -3.41 -29.90 10.52
N ASP A 37 -3.21 -31.02 11.22
CA ASP A 37 -1.89 -31.39 11.74
C ASP A 37 -0.96 -31.72 10.56
N PRO A 38 0.23 -31.10 10.46
CA PRO A 38 1.12 -31.30 9.31
C PRO A 38 1.59 -32.73 9.11
N ASN A 39 1.62 -33.54 10.16
CA ASN A 39 2.13 -34.91 10.12
C ASN A 39 1.03 -35.95 9.92
N THR A 40 -0.15 -35.71 10.49
CA THR A 40 -1.24 -36.70 10.52
C THR A 40 -2.44 -36.33 9.65
N GLY A 41 -2.58 -35.07 9.25
CA GLY A 41 -3.73 -34.55 8.50
C GLY A 41 -5.03 -34.48 9.32
N ALA A 42 -4.97 -34.82 10.61
CA ALA A 42 -6.11 -34.75 11.52
C ALA A 42 -6.51 -33.29 11.79
N LEU A 43 -7.81 -33.04 11.99
CA LEU A 43 -8.29 -31.72 12.36
C LEU A 43 -7.83 -31.35 13.78
N THR A 44 -7.20 -30.20 13.92
CA THR A 44 -6.56 -29.71 15.14
C THR A 44 -6.42 -28.19 15.13
N LEU A 45 -6.01 -27.62 16.26
CA LEU A 45 -5.65 -26.21 16.40
C LEU A 45 -4.13 -26.00 16.59
N ILE A 46 -3.32 -27.03 16.35
CA ILE A 46 -1.89 -27.01 16.65
C ILE A 46 -1.15 -25.86 15.95
N ASN A 47 -1.44 -25.59 14.68
CA ASN A 47 -0.80 -24.52 13.91
C ASN A 47 -1.06 -23.12 14.52
N PHE A 48 -2.26 -22.90 15.09
CA PHE A 48 -2.59 -21.64 15.77
C PHE A 48 -1.83 -21.52 17.10
N VAL A 49 -1.73 -22.62 17.85
CA VAL A 49 -0.96 -22.65 19.09
C VAL A 49 0.52 -22.43 18.81
N ASP A 50 1.06 -23.05 17.75
CA ASP A 50 2.45 -22.91 17.33
C ASP A 50 2.76 -21.49 16.86
N PHE A 51 1.81 -20.82 16.22
CA PHE A 51 1.91 -19.39 15.91
C PHE A 51 2.16 -18.55 17.18
N PHE A 52 1.36 -18.77 18.22
CA PHE A 52 1.52 -18.04 19.49
C PHE A 52 2.66 -18.57 20.38
N ARG A 53 3.33 -19.66 20.02
CA ARG A 53 4.53 -20.13 20.73
C ARG A 53 5.82 -19.66 20.07
N ASN A 54 5.76 -19.31 18.79
CA ASN A 54 6.92 -18.90 18.02
C ASN A 54 7.09 -17.38 18.08
N ASN A 55 8.14 -16.92 18.77
CA ASN A 55 8.46 -15.50 18.89
C ASN A 55 8.64 -14.83 17.52
N LEU A 56 9.23 -15.52 16.53
CA LEU A 56 9.42 -14.96 15.19
C LEU A 56 8.09 -14.64 14.51
N PHE A 57 7.07 -15.50 14.67
CA PHE A 57 5.76 -15.26 14.07
C PHE A 57 5.01 -14.12 14.76
N GLN A 58 5.10 -14.03 16.08
CA GLN A 58 4.52 -12.93 16.84
C GLN A 58 5.18 -11.59 16.49
N GLU A 59 6.52 -11.53 16.52
CA GLU A 59 7.29 -10.34 16.16
C GLU A 59 6.99 -9.93 14.71
N SER A 60 6.97 -10.87 13.77
CA SER A 60 6.66 -10.56 12.38
C SER A 60 5.26 -9.99 12.21
N ALA A 61 4.25 -10.54 12.92
CA ALA A 61 2.89 -10.04 12.86
C ALA A 61 2.76 -8.62 13.43
N ILE A 62 3.39 -8.35 14.57
CA ILE A 62 3.40 -7.02 15.18
C ILE A 62 4.16 -6.03 14.29
N ASN A 63 5.32 -6.43 13.75
CA ASN A 63 6.10 -5.63 12.82
C ASN A 63 5.29 -5.28 11.56
N SER A 64 4.55 -6.22 10.99
CA SER A 64 3.68 -5.96 9.83
C SER A 64 2.60 -4.92 10.14
N ILE A 65 1.94 -5.02 11.30
CA ILE A 65 0.94 -4.03 11.73
C ILE A 65 1.60 -2.66 11.94
N TYR A 66 2.74 -2.63 12.63
CA TYR A 66 3.49 -1.40 12.89
C TYR A 66 3.91 -0.71 11.58
N VAL A 67 4.50 -1.46 10.65
CA VAL A 67 4.90 -0.97 9.33
C VAL A 67 3.68 -0.44 8.59
N ALA A 68 2.59 -1.21 8.51
CA ALA A 68 1.38 -0.77 7.81
C ALA A 68 0.82 0.55 8.36
N LEU A 69 0.72 0.69 9.68
CA LEU A 69 0.22 1.91 10.32
C LEU A 69 1.15 3.10 10.07
N MET A 70 2.45 2.93 10.28
CA MET A 70 3.41 4.01 10.09
C MET A 70 3.56 4.41 8.63
N SER A 71 3.45 3.45 7.70
CA SER A 71 3.43 3.74 6.27
C SER A 71 2.21 4.57 5.88
N VAL A 72 1.02 4.27 6.42
CA VAL A 72 -0.18 5.09 6.17
C VAL A 72 0.00 6.51 6.73
N VAL A 73 0.54 6.66 7.94
CA VAL A 73 0.80 7.98 8.54
C VAL A 73 1.76 8.78 7.67
N LEU A 74 2.91 8.21 7.32
CA LEU A 74 3.94 8.90 6.55
C LEU A 74 3.49 9.19 5.11
N ALA A 75 2.83 8.23 4.45
CA ALA A 75 2.21 8.45 3.14
C ALA A 75 1.17 9.57 3.19
N SER A 76 0.34 9.63 4.24
CA SER A 76 -0.66 10.70 4.42
C SER A 76 0.00 12.06 4.63
N CYS A 77 1.10 12.13 5.39
CA CYS A 77 1.87 13.35 5.59
C CYS A 77 2.37 13.95 4.25
N PHE A 78 2.70 13.11 3.27
CA PHE A 78 3.05 13.58 1.92
C PHE A 78 1.82 13.87 1.05
N ALA A 79 0.84 12.96 1.05
CA ALA A 79 -0.31 13.03 0.16
C ALA A 79 -1.27 14.17 0.51
N LEU A 80 -1.53 14.43 1.81
CA LEU A 80 -2.49 15.43 2.27
C LEU A 80 -2.15 16.85 1.78
N PRO A 81 -0.92 17.38 2.02
CA PRO A 81 -0.55 18.70 1.51
C PRO A 81 -0.61 18.75 -0.02
N LEU A 82 -0.05 17.75 -0.71
CA LEU A 82 -0.02 17.72 -2.18
C LEU A 82 -1.44 17.69 -2.78
N ALA A 83 -2.35 16.89 -2.23
CA ALA A 83 -3.73 16.83 -2.67
C ALA A 83 -4.43 18.18 -2.45
N TYR A 84 -4.29 18.76 -1.26
CA TYR A 84 -4.90 20.05 -0.95
C TYR A 84 -4.38 21.15 -1.88
N PHE A 85 -3.07 21.26 -2.04
CA PHE A 85 -2.48 22.29 -2.90
C PHE A 85 -2.90 22.12 -4.36
N THR A 86 -2.82 20.91 -4.90
CA THR A 86 -3.13 20.66 -6.31
C THR A 86 -4.62 20.72 -6.66
N THR A 87 -5.52 20.64 -5.68
CA THR A 87 -6.98 20.78 -5.88
C THR A 87 -7.50 22.18 -5.61
N ARG A 88 -6.94 22.89 -4.61
CA ARG A 88 -7.43 24.21 -4.21
C ARG A 88 -6.70 25.37 -4.89
N PHE A 89 -5.47 25.18 -5.36
CA PHE A 89 -4.69 26.23 -6.00
C PHE A 89 -4.45 25.96 -7.48
N ASN A 90 -4.63 27.00 -8.31
CA ASN A 90 -4.30 26.95 -9.73
C ASN A 90 -2.86 27.44 -9.94
N PHE A 91 -1.92 26.51 -10.08
CA PHE A 91 -0.52 26.84 -10.41
C PHE A 91 0.04 25.84 -11.42
N GLY A 92 0.97 26.30 -12.27
CA GLY A 92 1.49 25.50 -13.39
C GLY A 92 2.18 24.19 -12.98
N GLY A 93 2.69 24.10 -11.76
CA GLY A 93 3.33 22.89 -11.22
C GLY A 93 2.38 21.77 -10.79
N ALA A 94 1.06 22.03 -10.72
CA ALA A 94 0.10 21.05 -10.22
C ALA A 94 0.06 19.77 -11.08
N ILE A 95 0.14 19.92 -12.41
CA ILE A 95 0.18 18.81 -13.35
C ILE A 95 1.44 17.96 -13.15
N LEU A 96 2.59 18.60 -12.92
CA LEU A 96 3.85 17.90 -12.70
C LEU A 96 3.79 17.09 -11.40
N ILE A 97 3.29 17.68 -10.31
CA ILE A 97 3.12 16.99 -9.02
C ILE A 97 2.21 15.78 -9.16
N GLN A 98 1.06 15.92 -9.85
CA GLN A 98 0.16 14.78 -10.06
C GLN A 98 0.79 13.69 -10.93
N THR A 99 1.50 14.08 -11.98
CA THR A 99 2.16 13.14 -12.90
C THR A 99 3.28 12.37 -12.20
N LEU A 100 4.21 13.09 -11.54
CA LEU A 100 5.29 12.49 -10.76
C LEU A 100 4.75 11.70 -9.57
N GLY A 101 3.66 12.18 -8.97
CA GLY A 101 3.02 11.56 -7.83
C GLY A 101 2.48 10.16 -8.12
N VAL A 102 2.14 9.83 -9.36
CA VAL A 102 1.64 8.50 -9.74
C VAL A 102 2.76 7.54 -10.15
N LEU A 103 3.96 8.04 -10.44
CA LEU A 103 5.09 7.22 -10.90
C LEU A 103 5.39 5.99 -10.01
N PRO A 104 5.34 6.07 -8.67
CA PRO A 104 5.63 4.91 -7.83
C PRO A 104 4.71 3.70 -8.07
N LEU A 105 3.46 3.92 -8.51
CA LEU A 105 2.51 2.84 -8.81
C LEU A 105 2.86 2.06 -10.08
N ILE A 106 3.57 2.71 -11.01
CA ILE A 106 3.95 2.11 -12.29
C ILE A 106 5.23 1.28 -12.12
N MET A 107 6.08 1.66 -11.17
CA MET A 107 7.30 0.93 -10.88
C MET A 107 7.00 -0.45 -10.30
N PRO A 108 7.66 -1.52 -10.78
CA PRO A 108 7.63 -2.80 -10.08
C PRO A 108 8.09 -2.60 -8.62
N PRO A 109 7.38 -3.16 -7.62
CA PRO A 109 7.67 -2.88 -6.21
C PRO A 109 9.13 -3.15 -5.83
N PHE A 110 9.69 -4.25 -6.34
CA PHE A 110 11.09 -4.62 -6.12
C PHE A 110 12.08 -3.56 -6.67
N VAL A 111 11.80 -3.00 -7.85
CA VAL A 111 12.65 -1.98 -8.47
C VAL A 111 12.64 -0.71 -7.63
N GLY A 112 11.45 -0.31 -7.14
CA GLY A 112 11.33 0.85 -6.24
C GLY A 112 12.12 0.68 -4.95
N ALA A 113 12.05 -0.50 -4.32
CA ALA A 113 12.79 -0.80 -3.10
C ALA A 113 14.31 -0.74 -3.31
N VAL A 114 14.82 -1.34 -4.39
CA VAL A 114 16.26 -1.32 -4.71
C VAL A 114 16.73 0.09 -5.04
N ALA A 115 15.96 0.86 -5.81
CA ALA A 115 16.29 2.25 -6.13
C ALA A 115 16.40 3.10 -4.85
N MET A 116 15.44 2.96 -3.93
CA MET A 116 15.50 3.64 -2.62
C MET A 116 16.70 3.20 -1.80
N LEU A 117 17.05 1.92 -1.79
CA LEU A 117 18.21 1.43 -1.05
C LEU A 117 19.52 2.01 -1.61
N LEU A 118 19.64 2.10 -2.94
CA LEU A 118 20.82 2.69 -3.59
C LEU A 118 20.92 4.21 -3.37
N LEU A 119 19.79 4.91 -3.18
CA LEU A 119 19.77 6.35 -2.93
C LEU A 119 19.93 6.71 -1.45
N LEU A 120 19.20 6.02 -0.58
CA LEU A 120 19.01 6.35 0.83
C LEU A 120 19.66 5.35 1.80
N GLY A 121 20.27 4.28 1.30
CA GLY A 121 21.05 3.34 2.11
C GLY A 121 22.27 4.00 2.75
N GLU A 122 22.92 3.29 3.66
CA GLU A 122 24.10 3.78 4.40
C GLU A 122 25.25 4.24 3.48
N ASN A 123 25.40 3.57 2.34
CA ASN A 123 26.35 3.91 1.27
C ASN A 123 25.66 4.46 0.02
N GLY A 124 24.41 4.91 0.17
CA GLY A 124 23.64 5.53 -0.90
C GLY A 124 24.05 6.98 -1.14
N SER A 125 23.70 7.51 -2.31
CA SER A 125 24.11 8.85 -2.75
C SER A 125 23.77 9.95 -1.74
N VAL A 126 22.62 9.87 -1.07
CA VAL A 126 22.22 10.88 -0.07
C VAL A 126 23.13 10.85 1.15
N ASN A 127 23.42 9.67 1.69
CA ASN A 127 24.31 9.55 2.86
C ASN A 127 25.76 9.89 2.53
N LEU A 128 26.23 9.59 1.31
CA LEU A 128 27.56 10.00 0.88
C LEU A 128 27.70 11.52 0.83
N LEU A 129 26.69 12.23 0.30
CA LEU A 129 26.69 13.70 0.27
C LEU A 129 26.55 14.32 1.66
N LEU A 130 25.73 13.74 2.54
CA LEU A 130 25.59 14.20 3.92
C LEU A 130 26.90 14.04 4.71
N ASP A 131 27.59 12.93 4.52
CA ASP A 131 28.88 12.66 5.17
C ASP A 131 29.95 13.63 4.67
N GLU A 132 30.00 13.89 3.35
CA GLU A 132 30.97 14.81 2.75
C GLU A 132 30.77 16.27 3.23
N TRP A 133 29.53 16.75 3.26
CA TRP A 133 29.25 18.17 3.54
C TRP A 133 29.03 18.47 5.02
N PHE A 134 28.52 17.50 5.78
CA PHE A 134 28.11 17.69 7.17
C PHE A 134 28.75 16.71 8.16
N GLY A 135 29.46 15.68 7.69
CA GLY A 135 30.19 14.73 8.54
C GLY A 135 29.32 13.74 9.31
N PHE A 136 28.08 13.49 8.86
CA PHE A 136 27.20 12.49 9.47
C PHE A 136 26.36 11.73 8.44
N LYS A 137 25.88 10.54 8.85
CA LYS A 137 24.97 9.70 8.07
C LYS A 137 23.65 9.51 8.82
N VAL A 138 22.59 9.26 8.06
CA VAL A 138 21.23 9.00 8.57
C VAL A 138 20.80 7.59 8.16
N PRO A 139 20.34 6.75 9.09
CA PRO A 139 19.94 5.37 8.82
C PRO A 139 18.53 5.28 8.21
N PHE A 140 18.28 5.91 7.05
CA PHE A 140 16.95 5.94 6.43
C PHE A 140 16.42 4.54 6.09
N MET A 141 17.30 3.65 5.64
CA MET A 141 16.95 2.31 5.16
C MET A 141 17.22 1.19 6.18
N GLU A 142 17.49 1.53 7.44
CA GLU A 142 17.81 0.54 8.48
C GLU A 142 16.53 -0.04 9.10
N GLY A 143 16.48 -1.36 9.22
CA GLY A 143 15.38 -2.09 9.86
C GLY A 143 14.00 -1.77 9.26
N LEU A 144 13.00 -1.63 10.13
CA LEU A 144 11.61 -1.35 9.71
C LEU A 144 11.44 0.05 9.12
N ASN A 145 12.32 1.01 9.42
CA ASN A 145 12.20 2.38 8.93
C ASN A 145 12.33 2.43 7.40
N GLY A 146 13.25 1.65 6.84
CA GLY A 146 13.41 1.52 5.39
C GLY A 146 12.17 0.94 4.72
N VAL A 147 11.58 -0.09 5.33
CA VAL A 147 10.32 -0.69 4.84
C VAL A 147 9.20 0.34 4.89
N ILE A 148 9.04 1.04 6.02
CA ILE A 148 8.01 2.08 6.19
C ILE A 148 8.15 3.15 5.12
N LEU A 149 9.37 3.63 4.88
CA LEU A 149 9.66 4.68 3.92
C LEU A 149 9.33 4.26 2.48
N VAL A 150 9.80 3.06 2.07
CA VAL A 150 9.56 2.52 0.72
C VAL A 150 8.06 2.31 0.49
N GLU A 151 7.37 1.67 1.44
CA GLU A 151 5.93 1.42 1.36
C GLU A 151 5.13 2.74 1.35
N SER A 152 5.57 3.74 2.13
CA SER A 152 4.94 5.07 2.11
C SER A 152 5.01 5.72 0.74
N ILE A 153 6.18 5.68 0.11
CA ILE A 153 6.39 6.28 -1.21
C ILE A 153 5.68 5.47 -2.30
N HIS A 154 5.56 4.15 -2.14
CA HIS A 154 4.82 3.31 -3.07
C HIS A 154 3.30 3.54 -2.97
N TYR A 155 2.75 3.68 -1.76
CA TYR A 155 1.30 3.75 -1.53
C TYR A 155 0.71 5.17 -1.39
N PHE A 156 1.50 6.22 -1.12
CA PHE A 156 0.96 7.60 -1.09
C PHE A 156 0.19 8.01 -2.36
N PRO A 157 0.47 7.49 -3.58
CA PRO A 157 -0.29 7.90 -4.76
C PRO A 157 -1.76 7.50 -4.66
N PHE A 158 -2.09 6.38 -4.02
CA PHE A 158 -3.47 5.99 -3.78
C PHE A 158 -4.18 7.00 -2.86
N ILE A 159 -3.52 7.46 -1.80
CA ILE A 159 -4.07 8.47 -0.90
C ILE A 159 -4.25 9.80 -1.65
N LEU A 160 -3.23 10.23 -2.39
CA LEU A 160 -3.25 11.45 -3.20
C LEU A 160 -4.43 11.46 -4.18
N MET A 161 -4.63 10.39 -4.94
CA MET A 161 -5.69 10.29 -5.95
C MET A 161 -7.08 10.29 -5.31
N ASN A 162 -7.30 9.46 -4.28
CA ASN A 162 -8.61 9.37 -3.61
C ASN A 162 -8.96 10.67 -2.87
N LEU A 163 -7.99 11.27 -2.19
CA LEU A 163 -8.19 12.53 -1.49
C LEU A 163 -8.44 13.68 -2.46
N SER A 164 -7.69 13.77 -3.54
CA SER A 164 -7.89 14.82 -4.56
C SER A 164 -9.28 14.72 -5.20
N ALA A 165 -9.72 13.50 -5.54
CA ALA A 165 -11.07 13.26 -6.05
C ALA A 165 -12.14 13.66 -5.02
N SER A 166 -11.93 13.34 -3.74
CA SER A 166 -12.85 13.68 -2.67
C SER A 166 -12.94 15.20 -2.44
N LEU A 167 -11.80 15.90 -2.38
CA LEU A 167 -11.75 17.35 -2.21
C LEU A 167 -12.42 18.10 -3.39
N ASN A 168 -12.23 17.61 -4.61
CA ASN A 168 -12.87 18.19 -5.80
C ASN A 168 -14.40 18.03 -5.79
N ASN A 169 -14.95 17.06 -5.06
CA ASN A 169 -16.39 16.87 -4.92
C ASN A 169 -17.02 17.73 -3.81
N ILE A 170 -16.22 18.39 -2.96
CA ILE A 170 -16.71 19.31 -1.94
C ILE A 170 -16.94 20.68 -2.58
N ASP A 171 -18.16 21.20 -2.45
CA ASP A 171 -18.52 22.56 -2.91
C ASP A 171 -17.70 23.62 -2.15
N ARG A 172 -17.13 24.56 -2.88
CA ARG A 172 -16.38 25.69 -2.31
C ARG A 172 -17.25 26.56 -1.40
N SER A 173 -18.55 26.64 -1.64
CA SER A 173 -19.47 27.40 -0.79
C SER A 173 -19.48 26.93 0.68
N MET A 174 -19.26 25.63 0.91
CA MET A 174 -19.13 25.06 2.25
C MET A 174 -17.84 25.50 2.94
N GLU A 175 -16.74 25.62 2.19
CA GLU A 175 -15.46 26.12 2.71
C GLU A 175 -15.52 27.60 3.02
N GLU A 176 -16.12 28.40 2.14
CA GLU A 176 -16.35 29.84 2.33
C GLU A 176 -17.24 30.10 3.55
N SER A 177 -18.27 29.28 3.76
CA SER A 177 -19.12 29.38 4.95
C SER A 177 -18.35 29.08 6.24
N ALA A 178 -17.49 28.05 6.23
CA ALA A 178 -16.65 27.70 7.38
C ALA A 178 -15.59 28.77 7.71
N GLN A 179 -15.10 29.51 6.72
CA GLN A 179 -14.15 30.62 6.91
C GLN A 179 -14.80 31.88 7.50
N ASN A 180 -16.11 32.05 7.31
CA ASN A 180 -16.87 33.21 7.78
C ASN A 180 -17.53 33.00 9.16
N LEU A 181 -17.35 31.82 9.79
CA LEU A 181 -17.73 31.52 11.17
C LEU A 181 -16.67 31.97 12.17
#